data_AF-A0A9X1VI72-F1
#
_entry.id   AF-A0A9X1VI72-F1
#
_cell.length_a   1.000
_cell.length_b   1.000
_cell.length_c   1.000
_cell.angle_alpha   90.00
_cell.angle_beta   90.00
_cell.angle_gamma   90.00
#
_symmetry.space_group_name_H-M   'P 1'
#
loop_
_entity.id
_entity.type
_entity.pdbx_description
1 polymer ?
#
loop_
_entity_poly.entity_id
_entity_poly.type
_entity_poly.pdbx_seq_one_letter_code
_entity_poly.pdbx_strand_id
1 'polypeptide(L)'
;METMESTPRSPSQIAADAEITAAIERCFITKKGITSHLIEVTTRNGVVELTGATDSLLSRRRAEEIALAVRGVRGVVNELVVNGPDVSSPELYLSVQQALADDAATRDYNLRSTVSGGMVWLTGTVRSWAEKQLALRVVEGVRGVRHLMADQLRICHEGPPKTDQELTSQLHDILDWDIRINKKHVQVRTSDRVVHLTGTVGSAAVKHRLESLAYELGATRVDGRDLFVARWAQEPELAGEEAAERPDEAIGQAVRDTFGRDPRLHDAQPQVAVSNGAVTLTGTVSNLCARRCAEHDARHVAGVREVHNQLKVRTERFWPDADIAQRMVAALKRDPYLNHYAFSLTVINGRATLHGWVNNRFEQEQAGEVASGVNGVVDVENRVALFPDGYLAAQALAGDLTGTLASTTTPPPDAELAERIRTHFTSLSSFDGPAIDVQAEKGRVTLTGTVTTWLDRQLAAREAYDLGALEVNNHLLVQPLAPRPAALAAAR
;
A
#
# COMPACT_ATOMS: atom_id res chain seq x y z
N MET A 1 -27.05 29.18 -14.49
CA MET A 1 -26.02 29.51 -13.47
C MET A 1 -26.70 29.30 -12.12
N GLU A 2 -26.89 28.03 -11.75
CA GLU A 2 -27.44 27.65 -10.45
C GLU A 2 -26.28 27.64 -9.45
N THR A 3 -26.31 28.60 -8.55
CA THR A 3 -25.43 28.67 -7.39
C THR A 3 -25.71 27.46 -6.51
N MET A 4 -24.75 26.54 -6.39
CA MET A 4 -24.77 25.47 -5.39
C MET A 4 -24.84 26.12 -4.01
N GLU A 5 -26.02 26.10 -3.40
CA GLU A 5 -26.26 26.52 -2.03
C GLU A 5 -25.45 25.61 -1.10
N SER A 6 -24.35 26.11 -0.55
CA SER A 6 -23.58 25.36 0.45
C SER A 6 -24.40 25.31 1.73
N THR A 7 -25.00 24.16 2.03
CA THR A 7 -25.69 23.93 3.31
C THR A 7 -24.74 24.27 4.47
N PRO A 8 -25.16 25.12 5.43
CA PRO A 8 -24.29 25.53 6.53
C PRO A 8 -23.90 24.32 7.38
N ARG A 9 -22.59 24.18 7.65
CA ARG A 9 -22.01 23.05 8.40
C ARG A 9 -22.47 23.05 9.86
N SER A 10 -22.82 21.88 10.40
CA SER A 10 -23.13 21.76 11.81
C SER A 10 -21.85 21.84 12.69
N PRO A 11 -21.95 22.28 13.95
CA PRO A 11 -20.80 22.31 14.87
C PRO A 11 -20.14 20.94 15.07
N SER A 12 -20.94 19.86 15.05
CA SER A 12 -20.45 18.48 15.16
C SER A 12 -19.67 18.03 13.92
N GLN A 13 -20.06 18.46 12.72
CA GLN A 13 -19.31 18.19 11.49
C GLN A 13 -17.95 18.89 11.49
N ILE A 14 -17.90 20.15 11.95
CA ILE A 14 -16.66 20.91 12.03
C ILE A 14 -15.66 20.25 12.99
N ALA A 15 -16.13 19.85 14.19
CA ALA A 15 -15.28 19.17 15.16
C ALA A 15 -14.72 17.85 14.62
N ALA A 16 -15.55 17.07 13.94
CA ALA A 16 -15.15 15.77 13.41
C ALA A 16 -14.27 15.88 12.16
N ASP A 17 -14.42 16.91 11.32
CA ASP A 17 -13.49 17.22 10.23
C ASP A 17 -12.14 17.68 10.76
N ALA A 18 -12.12 18.48 11.85
CA ALA A 18 -10.88 18.90 12.51
C ALA A 18 -10.12 17.70 13.11
N GLU A 19 -10.84 16.72 13.68
CA GLU A 19 -10.24 15.47 14.16
C GLU A 19 -9.61 14.65 13.02
N ILE A 20 -10.29 14.56 11.87
CA ILE A 20 -9.75 13.91 10.67
C ILE A 20 -8.47 14.61 10.21
N THR A 21 -8.49 15.94 10.06
CA THR A 21 -7.31 16.71 9.66
C THR A 21 -6.14 16.46 10.62
N ALA A 22 -6.37 16.55 11.93
CA ALA A 22 -5.33 16.28 12.92
C ALA A 22 -4.80 14.82 12.85
N ALA A 23 -5.67 13.84 12.57
CA ALA A 23 -5.24 12.45 12.38
C ALA A 23 -4.36 12.28 11.14
N ILE A 24 -4.70 12.93 10.02
CA ILE A 24 -3.91 12.88 8.79
C ILE A 24 -2.55 13.56 9.00
N GLU A 25 -2.51 14.74 9.63
CA GLU A 25 -1.26 15.43 9.93
C GLU A 25 -0.34 14.58 10.82
N ARG A 26 -0.89 13.93 11.86
CA ARG A 26 -0.13 12.97 12.69
C ARG A 26 0.41 11.80 11.87
N CYS A 27 -0.40 11.23 10.98
CA CYS A 27 0.03 10.17 10.06
C CYS A 27 1.14 10.67 9.12
N PHE A 28 1.05 11.90 8.63
CA PHE A 28 2.06 12.48 7.74
C PHE A 28 3.39 12.76 8.43
N ILE A 29 3.37 13.18 9.70
CA ILE A 29 4.59 13.37 10.50
C ILE A 29 5.25 12.01 10.81
N THR A 30 4.43 11.01 11.08
CA THR A 30 4.87 9.68 11.49
C THR A 30 5.39 8.87 10.31
N LYS A 31 4.57 8.70 9.27
CA LYS A 31 4.86 7.85 8.13
C LYS A 31 5.90 8.53 7.24
N LYS A 32 7.02 7.83 7.04
CA LYS A 32 8.14 8.30 6.19
C LYS A 32 7.82 8.12 4.71
N GLY A 33 8.58 8.78 3.84
CA GLY A 33 8.37 8.76 2.38
C GLY A 33 7.44 9.86 1.84
N ILE A 34 7.11 10.86 2.66
CA ILE A 34 6.33 12.04 2.23
C ILE A 34 6.91 13.33 2.78
N THR A 35 6.84 14.41 2.01
CA THR A 35 7.27 15.76 2.43
C THR A 35 6.15 16.43 3.22
N SER A 36 5.85 15.90 4.40
CA SER A 36 4.71 16.31 5.24
C SER A 36 4.63 17.81 5.52
N HIS A 37 5.77 18.50 5.63
CA HIS A 37 5.86 19.94 5.87
C HIS A 37 5.45 20.81 4.66
N LEU A 38 5.34 20.23 3.46
CA LEU A 38 4.92 20.92 2.23
C LEU A 38 3.50 20.55 1.81
N ILE A 39 2.82 19.71 2.58
CA ILE A 39 1.48 19.23 2.28
C ILE A 39 0.50 19.90 3.24
N GLU A 40 -0.43 20.67 2.68
CA GLU A 40 -1.54 21.23 3.43
C GLU A 40 -2.76 20.32 3.29
N VAL A 41 -3.43 20.07 4.42
CA VAL A 41 -4.58 19.17 4.52
C VAL A 41 -5.79 19.98 4.92
N THR A 42 -6.83 19.99 4.09
CA THR A 42 -8.13 20.56 4.48
C THR A 42 -9.20 19.49 4.39
N THR A 43 -10.11 19.45 5.37
CA THR A 43 -11.19 18.46 5.40
C THR A 43 -12.53 19.17 5.40
N ARG A 44 -13.45 18.71 4.54
CA ARG A 44 -14.83 19.20 4.46
C ARG A 44 -15.79 18.03 4.29
N ASN A 45 -16.70 17.85 5.24
CA ASN A 45 -17.70 16.77 5.25
C ASN A 45 -17.08 15.37 5.08
N GLY A 46 -15.91 15.15 5.68
CA GLY A 46 -15.10 13.94 5.54
C GLY A 46 -14.37 13.78 4.20
N VAL A 47 -14.47 14.73 3.26
CA VAL A 47 -13.65 14.75 2.04
C VAL A 47 -12.38 15.56 2.33
N VAL A 48 -11.24 14.94 2.12
CA VAL A 48 -9.92 15.53 2.36
C VAL A 48 -9.40 16.10 1.05
N GLU A 49 -8.92 17.33 1.09
CA GLU A 49 -8.23 17.99 -0.02
C GLU A 49 -6.76 18.14 0.37
N LEU A 50 -5.87 17.53 -0.42
CA LEU A 50 -4.42 17.61 -0.25
C LEU A 50 -3.88 18.61 -1.27
N THR A 51 -3.29 19.69 -0.79
CA THR A 51 -2.69 20.75 -1.61
C THR A 51 -1.24 21.00 -1.18
N GLY A 52 -0.48 21.74 -2.00
CA GLY A 52 0.95 21.98 -1.77
C GLY A 52 1.83 21.20 -2.72
N ALA A 53 2.98 20.71 -2.23
CA ALA A 53 4.01 20.13 -3.08
C ALA A 53 4.61 18.82 -2.54
N THR A 54 4.98 17.93 -3.45
CA THR A 54 5.76 16.71 -3.18
C THR A 54 6.99 16.64 -4.08
N ASP A 55 7.96 15.81 -3.71
CA ASP A 55 9.22 15.62 -4.46
C ASP A 55 9.10 14.64 -5.64
N SER A 56 8.04 13.82 -5.66
CA SER A 56 7.86 12.73 -6.62
C SER A 56 6.39 12.30 -6.74
N LEU A 57 6.07 11.60 -7.84
CA LEU A 57 4.76 10.97 -8.02
C LEU A 57 4.52 9.83 -7.01
N LEU A 58 5.55 9.08 -6.62
CA LEU A 58 5.42 8.09 -5.55
C LEU A 58 5.02 8.73 -4.23
N SER A 59 5.63 9.86 -3.87
CA SER A 59 5.29 10.59 -2.65
C SER A 59 3.87 11.14 -2.71
N ARG A 60 3.46 11.65 -3.87
CA ARG A 60 2.07 12.11 -4.14
C ARG A 60 1.05 10.99 -3.93
N ARG A 61 1.28 9.80 -4.50
CA ARG A 61 0.40 8.64 -4.31
C ARG A 61 0.39 8.20 -2.85
N ARG A 62 1.56 8.13 -2.22
CA ARG A 62 1.69 7.72 -0.82
C ARG A 62 0.92 8.64 0.13
N ALA A 63 0.94 9.94 -0.10
CA ALA A 63 0.15 10.90 0.69
C ALA A 63 -1.35 10.62 0.58
N GLU A 64 -1.84 10.30 -0.62
CA GLU A 64 -3.22 9.91 -0.86
C GLU A 64 -3.58 8.57 -0.19
N GLU A 65 -2.74 7.55 -0.31
CA GLU A 65 -2.93 6.26 0.36
C GLU A 65 -3.02 6.40 1.89
N ILE A 66 -2.13 7.22 2.47
CA ILE A 66 -2.14 7.48 3.91
C ILE A 66 -3.41 8.22 4.31
N ALA A 67 -3.84 9.23 3.55
CA ALA A 67 -5.07 9.96 3.82
C ALA A 67 -6.31 9.05 3.70
N LEU A 68 -6.39 8.19 2.68
CA LEU A 68 -7.49 7.24 2.49
C LEU A 68 -7.60 6.21 3.62
N ALA A 69 -6.49 5.89 4.30
CA ALA A 69 -6.43 4.93 5.40
C ALA A 69 -6.88 5.53 6.75
N VAL A 70 -6.98 6.85 6.86
CA VAL A 70 -7.41 7.52 8.10
C VAL A 70 -8.92 7.33 8.30
N ARG A 71 -9.28 7.02 9.55
CA ARG A 71 -10.66 6.83 9.97
C ARG A 71 -11.50 8.07 9.68
N GLY A 72 -12.69 7.86 9.10
CA GLY A 72 -13.68 8.91 8.84
C GLY A 72 -13.47 9.68 7.54
N VAL A 73 -12.37 9.44 6.83
CA VAL A 73 -12.16 9.94 5.46
C VAL A 73 -13.12 9.23 4.52
N ARG A 74 -13.87 10.01 3.74
CA ARG A 74 -14.87 9.55 2.75
C ARG A 74 -14.33 9.59 1.32
N GLY A 75 -13.32 10.42 1.08
CA GLY A 75 -12.65 10.57 -0.20
C GLY A 75 -11.48 11.53 -0.05
N VAL A 76 -10.53 11.43 -0.98
CA VAL A 76 -9.36 12.30 -1.04
C VAL A 76 -9.33 12.94 -2.42
N VAL A 77 -9.21 14.26 -2.46
CA VAL A 77 -8.91 15.04 -3.65
C VAL A 77 -7.43 15.41 -3.55
N ASN A 78 -6.61 14.82 -4.43
CA ASN A 78 -5.17 14.98 -4.40
C ASN A 78 -4.72 15.99 -5.47
N GLU A 79 -4.55 17.25 -5.08
CA GLU A 79 -4.10 18.36 -5.93
C GLU A 79 -2.62 18.71 -5.72
N LEU A 80 -1.85 17.79 -5.13
CA LEU A 80 -0.42 17.99 -4.87
C LEU A 80 0.36 18.12 -6.17
N VAL A 81 1.20 19.16 -6.23
CA VAL A 81 2.10 19.42 -7.35
C VAL A 81 3.43 18.72 -7.12
N VAL A 82 3.96 18.04 -8.14
CA VAL A 82 5.24 17.35 -8.04
C VAL A 82 6.40 18.28 -8.44
N ASN A 83 7.11 18.76 -7.42
CA ASN A 83 8.33 19.54 -7.52
C ASN A 83 9.56 18.62 -7.43
N GLY A 84 9.68 17.71 -8.40
CA GLY A 84 10.84 16.83 -8.52
C GLY A 84 12.07 17.49 -9.17
N PRO A 85 13.26 16.86 -9.06
CA PRO A 85 14.49 17.38 -9.64
C PRO A 85 14.37 17.60 -11.15
N ASP A 86 15.01 18.67 -11.66
CA ASP A 86 15.10 18.93 -13.11
C ASP A 86 16.03 17.91 -13.76
N VAL A 87 15.44 16.82 -14.26
CA VAL A 87 16.12 15.82 -15.08
C VAL A 87 15.93 16.18 -16.55
N SER A 88 17.02 16.13 -17.33
CA SER A 88 16.95 16.42 -18.76
C SER A 88 16.01 15.43 -19.47
N SER A 89 15.25 15.88 -20.47
CA SER A 89 14.31 14.99 -21.17
C SER A 89 14.97 13.75 -21.80
N PRO A 90 16.19 13.81 -22.36
CA PRO A 90 16.89 12.62 -22.84
C PRO A 90 17.24 11.62 -21.72
N GLU A 91 17.72 12.11 -20.58
CA GLU A 91 18.07 11.27 -19.43
C GLU A 91 16.82 10.64 -18.79
N LEU A 92 15.73 11.41 -18.67
CA LEU A 92 14.46 10.91 -18.16
C LEU A 92 13.85 9.86 -19.10
N TYR A 93 13.90 10.09 -20.42
CA TYR A 93 13.48 9.10 -21.42
C TYR A 93 14.24 7.77 -21.25
N LEU A 94 15.56 7.82 -21.14
CA LEU A 94 16.38 6.62 -20.92
C LEU A 94 16.05 5.94 -19.59
N SER A 95 15.85 6.72 -18.52
CA SER A 95 15.51 6.20 -17.19
C SER A 95 14.16 5.47 -17.18
N VAL A 96 13.15 6.02 -17.86
CA VAL A 96 11.83 5.41 -18.02
C VAL A 96 11.91 4.12 -18.84
N GLN A 97 12.62 4.15 -19.98
CA GLN A 97 12.79 2.96 -20.82
C GLN A 97 13.51 1.84 -20.08
N GLN A 98 14.56 2.16 -19.32
CA GLN A 98 15.26 1.17 -18.51
C GLN A 98 14.40 0.64 -17.36
N ALA A 99 13.62 1.48 -16.68
CA ALA A 99 12.74 1.03 -15.59
C ALA A 99 11.71 0.00 -16.09
N LEU A 100 11.08 0.26 -17.23
CA LEU A 100 10.13 -0.69 -17.86
C LEU A 100 10.81 -1.98 -18.34
N ALA A 101 12.06 -1.91 -18.78
CA ALA A 101 12.82 -3.08 -19.23
C ALA A 101 13.44 -3.91 -18.08
N ASP A 102 13.75 -3.26 -16.96
CA ASP A 102 14.35 -3.90 -15.79
C ASP A 102 13.30 -4.59 -14.90
N ASP A 103 12.02 -4.17 -14.97
CA ASP A 103 10.89 -4.85 -14.33
C ASP A 103 10.50 -6.10 -15.13
N ALA A 104 10.37 -7.22 -14.43
CA ALA A 104 10.13 -8.53 -15.05
C ALA A 104 8.77 -8.64 -15.74
N ALA A 105 7.75 -7.98 -15.21
CA ALA A 105 6.40 -8.07 -15.72
C ALA A 105 6.16 -7.11 -16.88
N THR A 106 6.70 -5.88 -16.82
CA THR A 106 6.45 -4.87 -17.86
C THR A 106 7.36 -5.00 -19.09
N ARG A 107 8.47 -5.75 -19.00
CA ARG A 107 9.46 -5.88 -20.08
C ARG A 107 8.84 -6.33 -21.41
N ASP A 108 7.87 -7.22 -21.35
CA ASP A 108 7.27 -7.85 -22.52
C ASP A 108 6.00 -7.12 -22.99
N TYR A 109 5.67 -5.97 -22.37
CA TYR A 109 4.55 -5.13 -22.78
C TYR A 109 4.94 -4.28 -24.01
N ASN A 110 4.00 -4.12 -24.94
CA ASN A 110 4.18 -3.26 -26.11
C ASN A 110 3.90 -1.80 -25.74
N LEU A 111 4.83 -1.22 -24.98
CA LEU A 111 4.77 0.16 -24.49
C LEU A 111 5.77 1.06 -25.22
N ARG A 112 5.35 2.30 -25.44
CA ARG A 112 6.21 3.39 -25.93
C ARG A 112 6.01 4.60 -25.06
N SER A 113 7.10 5.20 -24.59
CA SER A 113 7.07 6.44 -23.83
C SER A 113 7.56 7.61 -24.67
N THR A 114 6.94 8.77 -24.53
CA THR A 114 7.47 10.06 -24.98
C THR A 114 7.68 10.94 -23.76
N VAL A 115 8.76 11.73 -23.73
CA VAL A 115 9.11 12.56 -22.57
C VAL A 115 9.37 13.99 -23.01
N SER A 116 8.79 14.95 -22.30
CA SER A 116 9.07 16.38 -22.47
C SER A 116 8.88 17.13 -21.16
N GLY A 117 9.92 17.81 -20.68
CA GLY A 117 9.83 18.70 -19.50
C GLY A 117 9.35 18.03 -18.20
N GLY A 118 9.72 16.77 -17.97
CA GLY A 118 9.25 15.99 -16.80
C GLY A 118 7.87 15.36 -16.97
N MET A 119 7.20 15.59 -18.11
CA MET A 119 5.94 14.94 -18.48
C MET A 119 6.24 13.68 -19.30
N VAL A 120 5.60 12.57 -18.94
CA VAL A 120 5.73 11.28 -19.62
C VAL A 120 4.38 10.90 -20.22
N TRP A 121 4.34 10.68 -21.53
CA TRP A 121 3.21 10.08 -22.21
C TRP A 121 3.49 8.62 -22.47
N LEU A 122 2.70 7.73 -21.87
CA LEU A 122 2.78 6.31 -22.09
C LEU A 122 1.70 5.90 -23.10
N THR A 123 2.12 5.23 -24.18
CA THR A 123 1.28 4.81 -25.30
C THR A 123 1.55 3.34 -25.62
N GLY A 124 0.60 2.66 -26.25
CA GLY A 124 0.75 1.25 -26.60
C GLY A 124 -0.44 0.39 -26.22
N THR A 125 -0.20 -0.92 -26.09
CA THR A 125 -1.23 -1.91 -25.80
C THR A 125 -0.83 -2.80 -24.64
N VAL A 126 -1.76 -3.01 -23.72
CA VAL A 126 -1.67 -3.94 -22.57
C VAL A 126 -2.86 -4.89 -22.58
N ARG A 127 -2.79 -6.04 -21.91
CA ARG A 127 -3.83 -7.09 -21.95
C ARG A 127 -4.91 -6.91 -20.90
N SER A 128 -4.58 -6.24 -19.79
CA SER A 128 -5.51 -6.02 -18.68
C SER A 128 -5.31 -4.65 -18.03
N TRP A 129 -6.28 -4.27 -17.19
CA TRP A 129 -6.13 -3.06 -16.38
C TRP A 129 -5.05 -3.22 -15.30
N ALA A 130 -4.84 -4.43 -14.78
CA ALA A 130 -3.75 -4.71 -13.85
C ALA A 130 -2.38 -4.48 -14.48
N GLU A 131 -2.17 -4.92 -15.73
CA GLU A 131 -0.94 -4.61 -16.49
C GLU A 131 -0.79 -3.10 -16.73
N LYS A 132 -1.89 -2.41 -17.04
CA LYS A 132 -1.90 -0.94 -17.16
C LYS A 132 -1.39 -0.30 -15.87
N GLN A 133 -1.97 -0.64 -14.72
CA GLN A 133 -1.57 -0.07 -13.44
C GLN A 133 -0.13 -0.39 -13.06
N LEU A 134 0.33 -1.61 -13.34
CA LEU A 134 1.71 -1.98 -13.07
C LEU A 134 2.67 -1.12 -13.89
N ALA A 135 2.39 -0.91 -15.18
CA ALA A 135 3.18 -0.02 -16.03
C ALA A 135 3.20 1.43 -15.50
N LEU A 136 2.06 1.94 -15.02
CA LEU A 136 2.02 3.27 -14.39
C LEU A 136 2.86 3.32 -13.13
N ARG A 137 2.74 2.31 -12.26
CA ARG A 137 3.50 2.24 -11.00
C ARG A 137 5.01 2.23 -11.25
N VAL A 138 5.48 1.48 -12.23
CA VAL A 138 6.91 1.44 -12.61
C VAL A 138 7.39 2.81 -13.08
N VAL A 139 6.62 3.49 -13.95
CA VAL A 139 7.00 4.81 -14.47
C VAL A 139 6.96 5.89 -13.39
N GLU A 140 5.98 5.85 -12.50
CA GLU A 140 5.91 6.78 -11.36
C GLU A 140 7.05 6.60 -10.37
N GLY A 141 7.64 5.41 -10.31
CA GLY A 141 8.86 5.12 -9.55
C GLY A 141 10.14 5.65 -10.16
N VAL A 142 10.08 6.42 -11.25
CA VAL A 142 11.25 7.04 -11.87
C VAL A 142 11.42 8.48 -11.42
N ARG A 143 12.60 8.80 -10.89
CA ARG A 143 13.05 10.15 -10.53
C ARG A 143 12.90 11.11 -11.70
N GLY A 144 12.30 12.27 -11.44
CA GLY A 144 12.13 13.34 -12.42
C GLY A 144 10.80 13.30 -13.19
N VAL A 145 9.99 12.25 -13.02
CA VAL A 145 8.62 12.24 -13.55
C VAL A 145 7.73 13.13 -12.70
N ARG A 146 7.20 14.21 -13.30
CA ARG A 146 6.29 15.18 -12.66
C ARG A 146 4.83 14.88 -12.99
N HIS A 147 4.56 14.51 -14.23
CA HIS A 147 3.23 14.13 -14.69
C HIS A 147 3.30 12.89 -15.57
N LEU A 148 2.37 11.97 -15.39
CA LEU A 148 2.21 10.77 -16.19
C LEU A 148 0.86 10.79 -16.88
N MET A 149 0.86 10.74 -18.20
CA MET A 149 -0.33 10.66 -19.04
C MET A 149 -0.39 9.29 -19.71
N ALA A 150 -1.52 8.60 -19.54
CA ALA A 150 -1.69 7.22 -20.00
C ALA A 150 -3.05 6.98 -20.69
N ASP A 151 -3.67 8.05 -21.16
CA ASP A 151 -4.98 8.01 -21.83
C ASP A 151 -4.93 7.26 -23.16
N GLN A 152 -3.74 7.20 -23.76
CA GLN A 152 -3.48 6.50 -25.03
C GLN A 152 -3.07 5.03 -24.85
N LEU A 153 -3.02 4.51 -23.62
CA LEU A 153 -2.85 3.07 -23.39
C LEU A 153 -4.16 2.34 -23.61
N ARG A 154 -4.17 1.51 -24.65
CA ARG A 154 -5.32 0.68 -25.02
C ARG A 154 -5.22 -0.67 -24.33
N ILE A 155 -6.31 -1.10 -23.71
CA ILE A 155 -6.42 -2.44 -23.13
C ILE A 155 -7.00 -3.34 -24.22
N CYS A 156 -6.24 -4.36 -24.61
CA CYS A 156 -6.57 -5.36 -25.62
C CYS A 156 -6.67 -6.73 -24.94
N HIS A 157 -7.87 -7.11 -24.50
CA HIS A 157 -8.10 -8.40 -23.87
C HIS A 157 -7.90 -9.56 -24.85
N GLU A 158 -7.31 -10.66 -24.38
CA GLU A 158 -7.28 -11.92 -25.10
C GLU A 158 -8.61 -12.66 -24.86
N GLY A 159 -9.44 -12.77 -25.91
CA GLY A 159 -10.72 -13.44 -25.85
C GLY A 159 -11.94 -12.50 -25.81
N PRO A 160 -13.16 -13.06 -25.77
CA PRO A 160 -14.37 -12.27 -25.68
C PRO A 160 -14.38 -11.46 -24.38
N PRO A 161 -14.89 -10.21 -24.39
CA PRO A 161 -15.04 -9.44 -23.16
C PRO A 161 -15.96 -10.18 -22.19
N LYS A 162 -15.61 -10.14 -20.91
CA LYS A 162 -16.42 -10.76 -19.86
C LYS A 162 -17.84 -10.21 -19.87
N THR A 163 -18.81 -11.09 -19.65
CA THR A 163 -20.21 -10.71 -19.53
C THR A 163 -20.49 -10.01 -18.20
N ASP A 164 -21.59 -9.27 -18.12
CA ASP A 164 -21.99 -8.59 -16.88
C ASP A 164 -22.20 -9.58 -15.72
N GLN A 165 -22.72 -10.78 -16.02
CA GLN A 165 -22.91 -11.83 -15.04
C GLN A 165 -21.57 -12.37 -14.53
N GLU A 166 -20.60 -12.59 -15.43
CA GLU A 166 -19.25 -13.01 -15.06
C GLU A 166 -18.53 -11.95 -14.21
N LEU A 167 -18.62 -10.67 -14.59
CA LEU A 167 -18.06 -9.56 -13.83
C LEU A 167 -18.66 -9.48 -12.43
N THR A 168 -19.98 -9.61 -12.32
CA THR A 168 -20.69 -9.58 -11.03
C THR A 168 -20.31 -10.78 -10.15
N SER A 169 -20.23 -11.98 -10.73
CA SER A 169 -19.82 -13.19 -10.02
C SER A 169 -18.39 -13.07 -9.51
N GLN A 170 -17.44 -12.72 -10.38
CA GLN A 170 -16.03 -12.62 -10.01
C GLN A 170 -15.79 -11.52 -8.98
N LEU A 171 -16.52 -10.40 -9.05
CA LEU A 171 -16.39 -9.37 -8.03
C LEU A 171 -16.92 -9.88 -6.69
N HIS A 172 -18.09 -10.52 -6.65
CA HIS A 172 -18.58 -11.15 -5.41
C HIS A 172 -17.60 -12.19 -4.84
N ASP A 173 -16.97 -13.00 -5.69
CA ASP A 173 -15.96 -13.96 -5.25
C ASP A 173 -14.76 -13.25 -4.62
N ILE A 174 -14.25 -12.17 -5.23
CA ILE A 174 -13.16 -11.38 -4.62
C ILE A 174 -13.58 -10.76 -3.29
N LEU A 175 -14.81 -10.24 -3.19
CA LEU A 175 -15.33 -9.67 -1.95
C LEU A 175 -15.46 -10.71 -0.84
N ASP A 176 -15.79 -11.95 -1.19
CA ASP A 176 -15.82 -13.05 -0.22
C ASP A 176 -14.43 -13.34 0.33
N TRP A 177 -13.38 -13.20 -0.48
CA TRP A 177 -12.03 -13.64 -0.14
C TRP A 177 -11.04 -12.54 0.25
N ASP A 178 -11.33 -11.24 0.06
CA ASP A 178 -10.45 -10.15 0.54
C ASP A 178 -10.73 -9.84 2.02
N ILE A 179 -9.73 -10.11 2.88
CA ILE A 179 -9.84 -9.90 4.34
C ILE A 179 -10.13 -8.46 4.77
N ARG A 180 -9.94 -7.47 3.90
CA ARG A 180 -10.15 -6.05 4.23
C ARG A 180 -11.58 -5.59 3.94
N ILE A 181 -12.37 -6.40 3.25
CA ILE A 181 -13.68 -6.00 2.73
C ILE A 181 -14.77 -6.83 3.39
N ASN A 182 -15.72 -6.18 4.05
CA ASN A 182 -16.90 -6.84 4.59
C ASN A 182 -18.02 -6.85 3.54
N LYS A 183 -18.31 -8.02 2.95
CA LYS A 183 -19.29 -8.19 1.87
C LYS A 183 -20.73 -7.83 2.27
N LYS A 184 -21.11 -8.00 3.54
CA LYS A 184 -22.51 -7.86 3.99
C LYS A 184 -23.13 -6.49 3.70
N HIS A 185 -22.30 -5.47 3.53
CA HIS A 185 -22.74 -4.09 3.31
C HIS A 185 -22.40 -3.55 1.91
N VAL A 186 -21.92 -4.40 1.00
CA VAL A 186 -21.58 -4.00 -0.38
C VAL A 186 -22.42 -4.82 -1.36
N GLN A 187 -23.24 -4.12 -2.14
CA GLN A 187 -23.97 -4.73 -3.25
C GLN A 187 -23.29 -4.37 -4.56
N VAL A 188 -23.12 -5.38 -5.42
CA VAL A 188 -22.54 -5.23 -6.76
C VAL A 188 -23.61 -5.52 -7.79
N ARG A 189 -23.76 -4.62 -8.76
CA ARG A 189 -24.57 -4.85 -9.97
C ARG A 189 -23.77 -4.42 -11.18
N THR A 190 -23.78 -5.21 -12.24
CA THR A 190 -23.13 -4.83 -13.50
C THR A 190 -24.18 -4.70 -14.59
N SER A 191 -24.07 -3.65 -15.41
CA SER A 191 -24.92 -3.43 -16.59
C SER A 191 -24.10 -2.75 -17.68
N ASP A 192 -24.10 -3.31 -18.89
CA ASP A 192 -23.30 -2.84 -20.03
C ASP A 192 -21.80 -2.70 -19.69
N ARG A 193 -21.27 -3.64 -18.89
CA ARG A 193 -19.90 -3.64 -18.34
C ARG A 193 -19.58 -2.42 -17.48
N VAL A 194 -20.60 -1.72 -16.97
CA VAL A 194 -20.50 -0.71 -15.93
C VAL A 194 -20.83 -1.36 -14.60
N VAL A 195 -19.89 -1.34 -13.67
CA VAL A 195 -20.07 -1.88 -12.32
C VAL A 195 -20.62 -0.79 -11.42
N HIS A 196 -21.80 -1.01 -10.86
CA HIS A 196 -22.44 -0.18 -9.86
C HIS A 196 -22.17 -0.78 -8.47
N LEU A 197 -21.49 -0.02 -7.63
CA LEU A 197 -21.18 -0.38 -6.26
C LEU A 197 -22.07 0.45 -5.33
N THR A 198 -22.87 -0.22 -4.50
CA THR A 198 -23.76 0.45 -3.55
C THR A 198 -23.58 -0.13 -2.14
N GLY A 199 -23.88 0.67 -1.13
CA GLY A 199 -23.84 0.26 0.28
C GLY A 199 -22.81 1.04 1.10
N THR A 200 -22.24 0.39 2.12
CA THR A 200 -21.40 1.06 3.13
C THR A 200 -20.08 0.32 3.33
N VAL A 201 -18.96 1.06 3.34
CA VAL A 201 -17.63 0.54 3.63
C VAL A 201 -16.98 1.24 4.82
N GLY A 202 -16.00 0.57 5.44
CA GLY A 202 -15.32 1.06 6.65
C GLY A 202 -14.32 2.19 6.42
N SER A 203 -13.78 2.33 5.21
CA SER A 203 -12.82 3.40 4.89
C SER A 203 -12.83 3.78 3.40
N ALA A 204 -12.34 4.98 3.11
CA ALA A 204 -12.12 5.40 1.73
C ALA A 204 -11.05 4.55 1.03
N ALA A 205 -10.09 3.98 1.77
CA ALA A 205 -9.13 3.01 1.21
C ALA A 205 -9.83 1.74 0.69
N VAL A 206 -10.80 1.21 1.45
CA VAL A 206 -11.60 0.05 1.00
C VAL A 206 -12.45 0.42 -0.23
N LYS A 207 -13.05 1.62 -0.24
CA LYS A 207 -13.77 2.13 -1.42
C LYS A 207 -12.87 2.18 -2.66
N HIS A 208 -11.69 2.78 -2.55
CA HIS A 208 -10.74 2.90 -3.65
C HIS A 208 -10.25 1.53 -4.15
N ARG A 209 -10.04 0.58 -3.23
CA ARG A 209 -9.70 -0.81 -3.57
C ARG A 209 -10.81 -1.50 -4.36
N LEU A 210 -12.07 -1.33 -3.96
CA LEU A 210 -13.22 -1.90 -4.68
C LEU A 210 -13.33 -1.40 -6.11
N GLU A 211 -13.16 -0.09 -6.29
CA GLU A 211 -13.17 0.53 -7.61
C GLU A 211 -12.02 -0.02 -8.48
N SER A 212 -10.82 -0.11 -7.91
CA SER A 212 -9.65 -0.69 -8.59
C SER A 212 -9.88 -2.15 -8.99
N LEU A 213 -10.42 -2.99 -8.10
CA LEU A 213 -10.73 -4.39 -8.36
C LEU A 213 -11.75 -4.56 -9.50
N ALA A 214 -12.79 -3.72 -9.53
CA ALA A 214 -13.78 -3.77 -10.61
C ALA A 214 -13.14 -3.46 -11.98
N TYR A 215 -12.22 -2.50 -12.04
CA TYR A 215 -11.43 -2.25 -13.25
C TYR A 215 -10.45 -3.40 -13.58
N GLU A 216 -9.76 -3.97 -12.59
CA GLU A 216 -8.90 -5.16 -12.77
C GLU A 216 -9.66 -6.33 -13.40
N LEU A 217 -10.93 -6.52 -13.04
CA LEU A 217 -11.79 -7.56 -13.61
C LEU A 217 -12.22 -7.29 -15.06
N GLY A 218 -12.11 -6.05 -15.55
CA GLY A 218 -12.47 -5.66 -16.92
C GLY A 218 -13.70 -4.75 -17.03
N ALA A 219 -14.14 -4.11 -15.94
CA ALA A 219 -15.18 -3.08 -16.01
C ALA A 219 -14.74 -1.92 -16.92
N THR A 220 -15.65 -1.43 -17.75
CA THR A 220 -15.37 -0.24 -18.59
C THR A 220 -15.45 1.04 -17.77
N ARG A 221 -16.36 1.05 -16.80
CA ARG A 221 -16.60 2.15 -15.87
C ARG A 221 -17.07 1.58 -14.54
N VAL A 222 -16.73 2.25 -13.45
CA VAL A 222 -17.22 1.92 -12.11
C VAL A 222 -17.99 3.12 -11.59
N ASP A 223 -19.19 2.90 -11.09
CA ASP A 223 -20.00 3.91 -10.40
C ASP A 223 -20.07 3.57 -8.90
N GLY A 224 -19.27 4.25 -8.11
CA GLY A 224 -19.22 4.14 -6.65
C GLY A 224 -19.91 5.29 -5.92
N ARG A 225 -20.79 6.06 -6.58
CA ARG A 225 -21.47 7.22 -5.96
C ARG A 225 -22.35 6.83 -4.77
N ASP A 226 -23.00 5.67 -4.87
CA ASP A 226 -23.87 5.11 -3.82
C ASP A 226 -23.12 4.20 -2.84
N LEU A 227 -21.79 4.17 -2.92
CA LEU A 227 -20.92 3.50 -1.96
C LEU A 227 -20.44 4.53 -0.92
N PHE A 228 -21.06 4.49 0.25
CA PHE A 228 -20.82 5.42 1.34
C PHE A 228 -19.72 4.92 2.26
N VAL A 229 -18.88 5.83 2.75
CA VAL A 229 -17.96 5.52 3.85
C VAL A 229 -18.62 6.00 5.14
N ALA A 230 -18.96 5.08 6.04
CA ALA A 230 -19.60 5.42 7.30
C ALA A 230 -18.56 5.68 8.40
N ARG A 231 -18.87 6.64 9.28
CA ARG A 231 -18.19 6.77 10.58
C ARG A 231 -18.74 5.67 11.48
N TRP A 232 -17.99 4.59 11.66
CA TRP A 232 -18.35 3.45 12.51
C TRP A 232 -18.56 3.77 14.00
N ALA A 233 -18.39 5.04 14.41
CA ALA A 233 -18.66 5.53 15.76
C ALA A 233 -20.14 5.43 16.20
N GLN A 234 -21.06 4.97 15.35
CA GLN A 234 -22.48 4.87 15.69
C GLN A 234 -23.09 3.46 15.61
N GLU A 235 -22.45 2.46 15.01
CA GLU A 235 -23.06 1.12 14.86
C GLU A 235 -22.03 -0.01 15.06
N PRO A 236 -21.82 -0.47 16.32
CA PRO A 236 -20.95 -1.61 16.63
C PRO A 236 -21.45 -2.95 16.06
N GLU A 237 -22.63 -2.99 15.42
CA GLU A 237 -23.20 -4.15 14.72
C GLU A 237 -22.52 -4.41 13.35
N LEU A 238 -21.74 -3.45 12.84
CA LEU A 238 -21.00 -3.55 11.57
C LEU A 238 -19.64 -4.28 11.71
N ALA A 239 -19.19 -4.57 12.94
CA ALA A 239 -18.01 -5.37 13.21
C ALA A 239 -18.29 -6.83 12.83
N GLY A 240 -17.85 -7.20 11.63
CA GLY A 240 -18.21 -8.45 10.98
C GLY A 240 -17.97 -9.69 11.87
N GLU A 241 -19.04 -10.44 12.10
CA GLU A 241 -18.95 -11.90 12.21
C GLU A 241 -18.63 -12.47 10.83
N GLU A 242 -17.35 -12.66 10.52
CA GLU A 242 -16.90 -13.50 9.42
C GLU A 242 -15.61 -14.23 9.78
N ALA A 243 -15.78 -15.35 10.48
CA ALA A 243 -14.83 -16.45 10.48
C ALA A 243 -15.60 -17.75 10.69
N ALA A 244 -16.50 -18.06 9.76
CA ALA A 244 -16.81 -19.47 9.54
C ALA A 244 -15.51 -20.16 9.11
N GLU A 245 -15.19 -21.31 9.70
CA GLU A 245 -14.08 -22.14 9.23
C GLU A 245 -14.29 -22.42 7.74
N ARG A 246 -13.41 -21.85 6.91
CA ARG A 246 -13.46 -22.06 5.46
C ARG A 246 -12.72 -23.35 5.14
N PRO A 247 -13.24 -24.21 4.27
CA PRO A 247 -12.55 -25.43 3.90
C PRO A 247 -11.25 -25.09 3.17
N ASP A 248 -10.17 -25.81 3.50
CA ASP A 248 -8.83 -25.60 2.94
C ASP A 248 -8.81 -25.65 1.41
N GLU A 249 -9.66 -26.48 0.80
CA GLU A 249 -9.80 -26.57 -0.65
C GLU A 249 -10.28 -25.25 -1.27
N ALA A 250 -11.26 -24.60 -0.65
CA ALA A 250 -11.77 -23.31 -1.11
C ALA A 250 -10.75 -22.18 -0.89
N ILE A 251 -10.03 -22.20 0.24
CA ILE A 251 -8.90 -21.28 0.47
C ILE A 251 -7.85 -21.46 -0.62
N GLY A 252 -7.49 -22.71 -0.93
CA GLY A 252 -6.51 -23.02 -1.97
C GLY A 252 -6.93 -22.54 -3.34
N GLN A 253 -8.22 -22.66 -3.68
CA GLN A 253 -8.75 -22.14 -4.95
C GLN A 253 -8.71 -20.61 -4.98
N ALA A 254 -9.15 -19.94 -3.92
CA ALA A 254 -9.13 -18.48 -3.84
C ALA A 254 -7.70 -17.88 -3.98
N VAL A 255 -6.70 -18.55 -3.41
CA VAL A 255 -5.29 -18.17 -3.60
C VAL A 255 -4.87 -18.32 -5.08
N ARG A 256 -5.21 -19.43 -5.74
CA ARG A 256 -4.90 -19.62 -7.17
C ARG A 256 -5.59 -18.58 -8.05
N ASP A 257 -6.86 -18.28 -7.77
CA ASP A 257 -7.61 -17.27 -8.51
C ASP A 257 -6.99 -15.89 -8.33
N THR A 258 -6.45 -15.59 -7.15
CA THR A 258 -5.73 -14.33 -6.88
C THR A 258 -4.43 -14.26 -7.67
N PHE A 259 -3.66 -15.35 -7.73
CA PHE A 259 -2.44 -15.40 -8.53
C PHE A 259 -2.71 -15.23 -10.03
N GLY A 260 -3.81 -15.78 -10.55
CA GLY A 260 -4.22 -15.60 -11.95
C GLY A 260 -4.61 -14.16 -12.32
N ARG A 261 -4.79 -13.27 -11.33
CA ARG A 261 -5.10 -11.84 -11.53
C ARG A 261 -3.88 -10.93 -11.42
N ASP A 262 -2.82 -11.35 -10.73
CA ASP A 262 -1.60 -10.56 -10.61
C ASP A 262 -0.72 -10.74 -11.86
N PRO A 263 -0.52 -9.68 -12.67
CA PRO A 263 0.33 -9.76 -13.86
C PRO A 263 1.78 -10.15 -13.56
N ARG A 264 2.26 -9.93 -12.33
CA ARG A 264 3.61 -10.34 -11.90
C ARG A 264 3.75 -11.85 -11.72
N LEU A 265 2.64 -12.58 -11.70
CA LEU A 265 2.57 -14.03 -11.51
C LEU A 265 2.13 -14.79 -12.77
N HIS A 266 1.81 -14.10 -13.87
CA HIS A 266 1.31 -14.76 -15.10
C HIS A 266 2.27 -15.79 -15.69
N ASP A 267 3.58 -15.53 -15.64
CA ASP A 267 4.62 -16.47 -16.11
C ASP A 267 5.04 -17.49 -15.04
N ALA A 268 4.40 -17.44 -13.86
CA ALA A 268 4.66 -18.35 -12.76
C ALA A 268 3.53 -19.37 -12.61
N GLN A 269 3.89 -20.60 -12.23
CA GLN A 269 2.92 -21.63 -11.86
C GLN A 269 3.17 -22.09 -10.42
N PRO A 270 2.93 -21.21 -9.43
CA PRO A 270 3.05 -21.59 -8.03
C PRO A 270 2.00 -22.66 -7.70
N GLN A 271 2.46 -23.76 -7.11
CA GLN A 271 1.60 -24.79 -6.56
C GLN A 271 1.18 -24.39 -5.15
N VAL A 272 -0.12 -24.48 -4.89
CA VAL A 272 -0.74 -24.07 -3.62
C VAL A 272 -1.29 -25.31 -2.92
N ALA A 273 -0.73 -25.61 -1.75
CA ALA A 273 -1.27 -26.58 -0.80
C ALA A 273 -1.74 -25.85 0.46
N VAL A 274 -2.88 -26.26 1.02
CA VAL A 274 -3.46 -25.63 2.22
C VAL A 274 -3.77 -26.72 3.24
N SER A 275 -3.41 -26.48 4.50
CA SER A 275 -3.76 -27.35 5.62
C SER A 275 -4.06 -26.52 6.86
N ASN A 276 -5.27 -26.61 7.38
CA ASN A 276 -5.79 -25.84 8.52
C ASN A 276 -5.56 -24.32 8.39
N GLY A 277 -5.71 -23.78 7.18
CA GLY A 277 -5.43 -22.39 6.84
C GLY A 277 -3.94 -22.03 6.71
N ALA A 278 -3.01 -22.97 6.88
CA ALA A 278 -1.60 -22.77 6.55
C ALA A 278 -1.36 -23.08 5.06
N VAL A 279 -1.01 -22.04 4.30
CA VAL A 279 -0.73 -22.12 2.87
C VAL A 279 0.75 -22.41 2.65
N THR A 280 1.06 -23.46 1.90
CA THR A 280 2.43 -23.75 1.44
C THR A 280 2.51 -23.49 -0.05
N LEU A 281 3.38 -22.55 -0.44
CA LEU A 281 3.65 -22.20 -1.83
C LEU A 281 4.90 -22.92 -2.29
N THR A 282 4.76 -23.78 -3.31
CA THR A 282 5.88 -24.56 -3.88
C THR A 282 5.92 -24.40 -5.40
N GLY A 283 7.01 -24.84 -6.03
CA GLY A 283 7.21 -24.70 -7.47
C GLY A 283 8.24 -23.64 -7.81
N THR A 284 8.12 -23.05 -9.00
CA THR A 284 9.12 -22.13 -9.54
C THR A 284 8.50 -20.85 -10.04
N VAL A 285 9.20 -19.74 -9.84
CA VAL A 285 8.82 -18.40 -10.32
C VAL A 285 9.97 -17.80 -11.12
N SER A 286 9.65 -16.86 -12.02
CA SER A 286 10.62 -16.27 -12.95
C SER A 286 11.60 -15.27 -12.30
N ASN A 287 11.21 -14.65 -11.18
CA ASN A 287 12.01 -13.64 -10.48
C ASN A 287 11.64 -13.52 -8.98
N LEU A 288 12.45 -12.79 -8.20
CA LEU A 288 12.22 -12.60 -6.77
C LEU A 288 10.99 -11.76 -6.45
N CYS A 289 10.67 -10.74 -7.25
CA CYS A 289 9.45 -9.95 -7.09
C CYS A 289 8.21 -10.85 -7.15
N ALA A 290 8.09 -11.72 -8.16
CA ALA A 290 7.03 -12.71 -8.26
C ALA A 290 6.95 -13.62 -7.02
N ARG A 291 8.09 -14.05 -6.48
CA ARG A 291 8.12 -14.82 -5.22
C ARG A 291 7.48 -14.06 -4.05
N ARG A 292 7.81 -12.77 -3.89
CA ARG A 292 7.27 -11.92 -2.82
C ARG A 292 5.80 -11.57 -3.05
N CYS A 293 5.41 -11.33 -4.30
CA CYS A 293 4.03 -11.03 -4.69
C CYS A 293 3.12 -12.22 -4.40
N ALA A 294 3.52 -13.44 -4.76
CA ALA A 294 2.76 -14.65 -4.44
C ALA A 294 2.53 -14.81 -2.92
N GLU A 295 3.52 -14.49 -2.10
CA GLU A 295 3.35 -14.53 -0.65
C GLU A 295 2.42 -13.41 -0.15
N HIS A 296 2.62 -12.19 -0.65
CA HIS A 296 1.79 -11.05 -0.29
C HIS A 296 0.32 -11.29 -0.66
N ASP A 297 0.05 -11.73 -1.88
CA ASP A 297 -1.30 -11.99 -2.39
C ASP A 297 -1.98 -13.13 -1.63
N ALA A 298 -1.24 -14.21 -1.32
CA ALA A 298 -1.78 -15.31 -0.51
C ALA A 298 -2.18 -14.85 0.90
N ARG A 299 -1.41 -13.95 1.53
CA ARG A 299 -1.73 -13.41 2.86
C ARG A 299 -3.01 -12.57 2.90
N HIS A 300 -3.48 -12.06 1.76
CA HIS A 300 -4.69 -11.25 1.68
C HIS A 300 -5.97 -12.07 1.48
N VAL A 301 -5.85 -13.40 1.33
CA VAL A 301 -6.98 -14.30 1.18
C VAL A 301 -7.56 -14.68 2.54
N ALA A 302 -8.87 -14.52 2.70
CA ALA A 302 -9.59 -14.84 3.92
C ALA A 302 -9.52 -16.33 4.25
N GLY A 303 -9.21 -16.64 5.51
CA GLY A 303 -8.95 -18.00 5.99
C GLY A 303 -7.47 -18.39 5.98
N VAL A 304 -6.59 -17.64 5.31
CA VAL A 304 -5.15 -17.84 5.39
C VAL A 304 -4.61 -17.37 6.74
N ARG A 305 -3.98 -18.28 7.47
CA ARG A 305 -3.39 -18.04 8.80
C ARG A 305 -1.88 -17.83 8.70
N GLU A 306 -1.23 -18.63 7.88
CA GLU A 306 0.22 -18.60 7.68
C GLU A 306 0.55 -18.91 6.23
N VAL A 307 1.63 -18.32 5.71
CA VAL A 307 2.13 -18.59 4.36
C VAL A 307 3.57 -19.06 4.45
N HIS A 308 3.79 -20.33 4.14
CA HIS A 308 5.11 -20.93 3.96
C HIS A 308 5.53 -20.80 2.50
N ASN A 309 6.29 -19.76 2.20
CA ASN A 309 6.79 -19.51 0.85
C ASN A 309 8.07 -20.31 0.56
N GLN A 310 7.92 -21.45 -0.13
CA GLN A 310 9.02 -22.33 -0.56
C GLN A 310 9.26 -22.27 -2.08
N LEU A 311 8.78 -21.21 -2.74
CA LEU A 311 8.97 -21.01 -4.17
C LEU A 311 10.44 -20.80 -4.51
N LYS A 312 10.92 -21.49 -5.56
CA LYS A 312 12.29 -21.36 -6.06
C LYS A 312 12.31 -20.41 -7.25
N VAL A 313 13.15 -19.38 -7.20
CA VAL A 313 13.33 -18.49 -8.34
C VAL A 313 14.18 -19.19 -9.39
N ARG A 314 13.65 -19.32 -10.62
CA ARG A 314 14.35 -19.83 -11.80
C ARG A 314 14.20 -18.83 -12.93
N THR A 315 15.29 -18.14 -13.25
CA THR A 315 15.34 -17.19 -14.36
C THR A 315 15.48 -17.94 -15.67
N GLU A 316 14.61 -17.69 -16.65
CA GLU A 316 14.67 -18.34 -17.97
C GLU A 316 15.93 -17.97 -18.76
N ARG A 317 16.42 -16.75 -18.54
CA ARG A 317 17.64 -16.22 -19.14
C ARG A 317 18.74 -16.19 -18.09
N PHE A 318 19.94 -16.63 -18.47
CA PHE A 318 21.14 -16.41 -17.68
C PHE A 318 21.52 -14.93 -17.73
N TRP A 319 21.64 -14.30 -16.56
CA TRP A 319 22.12 -12.94 -16.40
C TRP A 319 23.47 -12.98 -15.69
N PRO A 320 24.54 -12.43 -16.29
CA PRO A 320 25.82 -12.28 -15.60
C PRO A 320 25.64 -11.44 -14.33
N ASP A 321 26.26 -11.88 -13.23
CA ASP A 321 26.16 -11.17 -11.94
C ASP A 321 26.59 -9.69 -12.03
N ALA A 322 27.58 -9.39 -12.88
CA ALA A 322 28.01 -8.02 -13.15
C ALA A 322 26.90 -7.16 -13.77
N ASP A 323 26.10 -7.73 -14.67
CA ASP A 323 24.99 -7.03 -15.32
C ASP A 323 23.83 -6.83 -14.33
N ILE A 324 23.55 -7.84 -13.50
CA ILE A 324 22.55 -7.74 -12.42
C ILE A 324 22.94 -6.62 -11.45
N ALA A 325 24.21 -6.60 -11.03
CA ALA A 325 24.76 -5.58 -10.16
C ALA A 325 24.61 -4.17 -10.75
N GLN A 326 24.95 -3.98 -12.03
CA GLN A 326 24.81 -2.69 -12.71
C GLN A 326 23.35 -2.24 -12.82
N ARG A 327 22.43 -3.14 -13.18
CA ARG A 327 20.99 -2.84 -13.22
C ARG A 327 20.45 -2.47 -11.85
N MET A 328 20.87 -3.16 -10.80
CA MET A 328 20.44 -2.87 -9.44
C MET A 328 20.95 -1.51 -8.96
N VAL A 329 22.20 -1.14 -9.25
CA VAL A 329 22.70 0.23 -9.02
C VAL A 329 21.84 1.25 -9.75
N ALA A 330 21.53 1.01 -11.02
CA ALA A 330 20.73 1.93 -11.83
C ALA A 330 19.30 2.05 -11.28
N ALA A 331 18.67 0.95 -10.87
CA ALA A 331 17.33 0.94 -10.29
C ALA A 331 17.27 1.74 -8.98
N LEU A 332 18.22 1.53 -8.05
CA LEU A 332 18.31 2.29 -6.81
C LEU A 332 18.54 3.79 -7.04
N LYS A 333 19.32 4.16 -8.05
CA LYS A 333 19.54 5.57 -8.43
C LYS A 333 18.33 6.22 -9.09
N ARG A 334 17.47 5.45 -9.77
CA ARG A 334 16.24 5.96 -10.38
C ARG A 334 15.12 6.13 -9.36
N ASP A 335 15.18 5.44 -8.22
CA ASP A 335 14.15 5.54 -7.20
C ASP A 335 14.18 6.91 -6.48
N PRO A 336 13.04 7.64 -6.40
CA PRO A 336 12.97 8.95 -5.77
C PRO A 336 13.35 8.97 -4.27
N TYR A 337 13.15 7.87 -3.55
CA TYR A 337 13.46 7.77 -2.12
C TYR A 337 14.91 7.37 -1.85
N LEU A 338 15.57 6.72 -2.82
CA LEU A 338 16.87 6.09 -2.60
C LEU A 338 18.03 6.76 -3.33
N ASN A 339 17.76 7.61 -4.32
CA ASN A 339 18.77 8.17 -5.23
C ASN A 339 19.91 8.94 -4.53
N HIS A 340 19.68 9.50 -3.34
CA HIS A 340 20.68 10.24 -2.57
C HIS A 340 21.54 9.37 -1.65
N TYR A 341 21.22 8.08 -1.51
CA TYR A 341 22.02 7.16 -0.72
C TYR A 341 23.05 6.43 -1.57
N ALA A 342 24.20 6.15 -0.96
CA ALA A 342 25.21 5.28 -1.53
C ALA A 342 24.99 3.85 -1.03
N PHE A 343 24.81 2.93 -1.97
CA PHE A 343 24.70 1.50 -1.68
C PHE A 343 25.92 0.74 -2.18
N SER A 344 26.42 -0.18 -1.37
CA SER A 344 27.40 -1.19 -1.76
C SER A 344 26.66 -2.50 -1.97
N LEU A 345 26.88 -3.15 -3.11
CA LEU A 345 26.22 -4.39 -3.46
C LEU A 345 27.21 -5.43 -3.96
N THR A 346 26.90 -6.68 -3.65
CA THR A 346 27.62 -7.84 -4.15
C THR A 346 26.59 -8.82 -4.67
N VAL A 347 26.79 -9.29 -5.91
CA VAL A 347 25.92 -10.29 -6.53
C VAL A 347 26.75 -11.53 -6.83
N ILE A 348 26.30 -12.68 -6.35
CA ILE A 348 26.94 -13.98 -6.57
C ILE A 348 25.86 -15.00 -6.91
N ASN A 349 25.91 -15.56 -8.12
CA ASN A 349 24.91 -16.51 -8.64
C ASN A 349 23.48 -15.97 -8.52
N GLY A 350 23.27 -14.70 -8.87
CA GLY A 350 21.97 -14.01 -8.76
C GLY A 350 21.50 -13.71 -7.33
N ARG A 351 22.26 -14.06 -6.28
CA ARG A 351 22.00 -13.64 -4.90
C ARG A 351 22.65 -12.28 -4.68
N ALA A 352 21.83 -11.26 -4.44
CA ALA A 352 22.26 -9.91 -4.16
C ALA A 352 22.33 -9.67 -2.64
N THR A 353 23.48 -9.25 -2.14
CA THR A 353 23.63 -8.71 -0.77
C THR A 353 23.74 -7.20 -0.89
N LEU A 354 22.79 -6.48 -0.29
CA LEU A 354 22.70 -5.03 -0.34
C LEU A 354 23.14 -4.43 1.00
N HIS A 355 24.14 -3.55 0.97
CA HIS A 355 24.62 -2.79 2.11
C HIS A 355 24.46 -1.29 1.85
N GLY A 356 24.26 -0.53 2.90
CA GLY A 356 24.11 0.92 2.81
C GLY A 356 23.61 1.48 4.13
N TRP A 357 23.41 2.78 4.15
CA TRP A 357 22.85 3.49 5.30
C TRP A 357 21.67 4.31 4.83
N VAL A 358 20.55 4.19 5.53
CA VAL A 358 19.32 4.95 5.27
C VAL A 358 18.80 5.56 6.55
N ASN A 359 17.90 6.54 6.44
CA ASN A 359 17.41 7.29 7.58
C ASN A 359 16.25 6.61 8.31
N ASN A 360 15.51 5.73 7.63
CA ASN A 360 14.34 5.08 8.22
C ASN A 360 14.06 3.70 7.60
N ARG A 361 13.21 2.93 8.29
CA ARG A 361 12.82 1.58 7.84
C ARG A 361 12.05 1.57 6.52
N PHE A 362 11.27 2.61 6.22
CA PHE A 362 10.58 2.71 4.93
C PHE A 362 11.57 2.71 3.76
N GLU A 363 12.64 3.50 3.84
CA GLU A 363 13.72 3.50 2.83
C GLU A 363 14.49 2.18 2.81
N GLN A 364 14.69 1.55 3.98
CA GLN A 364 15.31 0.23 4.08
C GLN A 364 14.48 -0.83 3.33
N GLU A 365 13.17 -0.87 3.56
CA GLU A 365 12.22 -1.75 2.87
C GLU A 365 12.17 -1.43 1.38
N GLN A 366 12.07 -0.16 1.01
CA GLN A 366 12.07 0.29 -0.38
C GLN A 366 13.33 -0.17 -1.13
N ALA A 367 14.50 -0.11 -0.49
CA ALA A 367 15.75 -0.60 -1.09
C ALA A 367 15.70 -2.11 -1.37
N GLY A 368 15.11 -2.87 -0.45
CA GLY A 368 14.87 -4.30 -0.63
C GLY A 368 13.84 -4.62 -1.71
N GLU A 369 12.79 -3.80 -1.86
CA GLU A 369 11.76 -3.95 -2.88
C GLU A 369 12.30 -3.63 -4.28
N VAL A 370 12.96 -2.47 -4.44
CA VAL A 370 13.61 -2.08 -5.69
C VAL A 370 14.64 -3.12 -6.14
N ALA A 371 15.48 -3.60 -5.22
CA ALA A 371 16.44 -4.67 -5.52
C ALA A 371 15.77 -5.98 -5.96
N SER A 372 14.63 -6.33 -5.36
CA SER A 372 13.89 -7.55 -5.72
C SER A 372 13.15 -7.49 -7.05
N GLY A 373 12.83 -6.28 -7.52
CA GLY A 373 12.21 -6.03 -8.82
C GLY A 373 13.14 -6.20 -10.02
N VAL A 374 14.46 -6.21 -9.79
CA VAL A 374 15.45 -6.26 -10.87
C VAL A 374 15.51 -7.66 -11.51
N ASN A 375 15.40 -7.70 -12.83
CA ASN A 375 15.59 -8.90 -13.62
C ASN A 375 16.92 -9.63 -13.32
N GLY A 376 16.83 -10.94 -13.05
CA GLY A 376 17.98 -11.80 -12.75
C GLY A 376 18.25 -12.01 -11.26
N VAL A 377 17.63 -11.24 -10.38
CA VAL A 377 17.78 -11.39 -8.93
C VAL A 377 16.99 -12.61 -8.44
N VAL A 378 17.72 -13.56 -7.85
CA VAL A 378 17.19 -14.83 -7.32
C VAL A 378 16.85 -14.68 -5.84
N ASP A 379 17.66 -13.94 -5.09
CA ASP A 379 17.45 -13.68 -3.68
C ASP A 379 18.12 -12.34 -3.28
N VAL A 380 17.52 -11.63 -2.33
CA VAL A 380 18.05 -10.35 -1.82
C VAL A 380 18.23 -10.47 -0.32
N GLU A 381 19.49 -10.37 0.11
CA GLU A 381 19.85 -10.17 1.49
C GLU A 381 20.00 -8.67 1.75
N ASN A 382 18.95 -8.06 2.31
CA ASN A 382 18.95 -6.64 2.65
C ASN A 382 19.66 -6.42 4.00
N ARG A 383 20.92 -5.95 3.93
CA ARG A 383 21.76 -5.57 5.07
C ARG A 383 21.96 -4.05 5.14
N VAL A 384 21.04 -3.28 4.57
CA VAL A 384 21.01 -1.82 4.72
C VAL A 384 20.77 -1.51 6.18
N ALA A 385 21.67 -0.74 6.80
CA ALA A 385 21.56 -0.32 8.18
C ALA A 385 20.83 1.02 8.28
N LEU A 386 20.26 1.29 9.45
CA LEU A 386 19.74 2.61 9.79
C LEU A 386 20.89 3.44 10.35
N PHE A 387 20.95 4.73 10.01
CA PHE A 387 21.85 5.64 10.71
C PHE A 387 21.53 5.62 12.22
N PRO A 388 22.52 5.36 13.10
CA PRO A 388 22.31 5.37 14.53
C PRO A 388 22.06 6.82 14.96
N ASP A 389 20.79 7.10 15.30
CA ASP A 389 20.21 8.41 15.58
C ASP A 389 20.29 9.41 14.40
N GLY A 390 19.27 10.27 14.25
CA GLY A 390 19.12 11.24 13.16
C GLY A 390 20.17 12.36 13.10
N TYR A 391 21.45 12.02 13.10
CA TYR A 391 22.65 12.84 13.24
C TYR A 391 22.95 13.81 12.09
N LEU A 392 21.96 14.15 11.26
CA LEU A 392 22.06 15.25 10.28
C LEU A 392 21.28 16.51 10.67
N ALA A 393 20.57 16.54 11.81
CA ALA A 393 19.93 17.77 12.30
C ALA A 393 20.90 18.76 12.97
N ALA A 394 22.10 18.34 13.39
CA ALA A 394 22.97 19.16 14.25
C ALA A 394 24.07 19.94 13.53
N GLN A 395 24.31 19.73 12.23
CA GLN A 395 25.32 20.52 11.48
C GLN A 395 24.74 21.65 10.62
N ALA A 396 23.41 21.85 10.63
CA ALA A 396 22.76 22.97 9.94
C ALA A 396 22.16 24.04 10.88
N LEU A 397 22.22 23.84 12.21
CA LEU A 397 21.73 24.80 13.23
C LEU A 397 22.87 25.37 14.10
N ALA A 398 24.08 25.46 13.55
CA ALA A 398 25.09 26.39 14.05
C ALA A 398 24.87 27.75 13.40
N GLY A 399 23.80 28.45 13.84
CA GLY A 399 23.45 29.76 13.31
C GLY A 399 22.20 30.30 13.98
N ASP A 400 22.37 30.75 15.23
CA ASP A 400 21.45 31.56 16.03
C ASP A 400 20.05 30.99 16.29
N LEU A 401 19.74 30.82 17.58
CA LEU A 401 18.59 31.46 18.23
C LEU A 401 18.62 31.11 19.73
N THR A 402 19.05 32.08 20.53
CA THR A 402 18.77 32.13 21.97
C THR A 402 17.27 32.32 22.16
N GLY A 403 16.58 31.30 22.66
CA GLY A 403 15.16 31.35 22.98
C GLY A 403 14.82 30.37 24.08
N THR A 404 14.80 30.87 25.31
CA THR A 404 14.43 30.20 26.56
C THR A 404 13.09 29.48 26.43
N LEU A 405 13.05 28.17 26.65
CA LEU A 405 11.80 27.44 26.89
C LEU A 405 11.88 26.63 28.18
N ALA A 406 10.87 26.89 29.02
CA ALA A 406 10.69 26.41 30.36
C ALA A 406 10.51 24.90 30.42
N SER A 407 11.02 24.32 31.50
CA SER A 407 10.79 22.94 31.90
C SER A 407 9.30 22.69 32.19
N THR A 408 8.70 21.79 31.42
CA THR A 408 7.50 21.05 31.84
C THR A 408 7.85 19.57 31.83
N THR A 409 7.60 18.91 32.95
CA THR A 409 7.86 17.50 33.22
C THR A 409 7.45 16.58 32.06
N THR A 410 8.44 16.10 31.30
CA THR A 410 8.29 15.19 30.17
C THR A 410 8.10 13.74 30.68
N PRO A 411 7.11 12.98 30.20
CA PRO A 411 7.07 11.53 30.43
C PRO A 411 8.33 10.87 29.81
N PRO A 412 8.74 9.67 30.26
CA PRO A 412 9.90 8.99 29.70
C PRO A 412 9.70 8.75 28.19
N PRO A 413 10.79 8.73 27.38
CA PRO A 413 10.71 8.58 25.92
C PRO A 413 9.95 7.32 25.48
N ASP A 414 9.94 6.28 26.31
CA ASP A 414 9.18 5.06 26.07
C ASP A 414 7.67 5.25 26.30
N ALA A 415 7.24 6.01 27.31
CA ALA A 415 5.83 6.29 27.52
C ALA A 415 5.26 7.15 26.39
N GLU A 416 6.03 8.11 25.88
CA GLU A 416 5.66 8.89 24.70
C GLU A 416 5.58 8.00 23.44
N LEU A 417 6.53 7.08 23.25
CA LEU A 417 6.48 6.10 22.16
C LEU A 417 5.22 5.23 22.22
N ALA A 418 4.88 4.71 23.41
CA ALA A 418 3.68 3.90 23.61
C ALA A 418 2.39 4.68 23.31
N GLU A 419 2.26 5.93 23.80
CA GLU A 419 1.10 6.79 23.52
C GLU A 419 0.99 7.16 22.04
N ARG A 420 2.12 7.43 21.37
CA ARG A 420 2.14 7.71 19.93
C ARG A 420 1.64 6.52 19.11
N ILE A 421 2.09 5.31 19.44
CA ILE A 421 1.63 4.08 18.77
C ILE A 421 0.13 3.85 19.03
N ARG A 422 -0.32 3.98 20.29
CA ARG A 422 -1.74 3.82 20.64
C ARG A 422 -2.62 4.82 19.87
N THR A 423 -2.22 6.09 19.86
CA THR A 423 -2.93 7.15 19.12
C THR A 423 -2.96 6.87 17.62
N HIS A 424 -1.85 6.37 17.06
CA HIS A 424 -1.81 6.00 15.64
C HIS A 424 -2.77 4.86 15.32
N PHE A 425 -2.79 3.78 16.11
CA PHE A 425 -3.69 2.66 15.88
C PHE A 425 -5.15 3.10 15.91
N THR A 426 -5.52 3.99 16.84
CA THR A 426 -6.89 4.54 16.88
C THR A 426 -7.24 5.45 15.69
N SER A 427 -6.25 5.96 14.97
CA SER A 427 -6.44 6.83 13.80
C SER A 427 -6.61 6.04 12.50
N LEU A 428 -6.19 4.77 12.45
CA LEU A 428 -6.27 3.92 11.26
C LEU A 428 -7.54 3.08 11.28
N SER A 429 -8.22 2.96 10.12
CA SER A 429 -9.42 2.11 10.01
C SER A 429 -9.13 0.60 10.11
N SER A 430 -7.86 0.19 9.98
CA SER A 430 -7.48 -1.24 9.98
C SER A 430 -7.46 -1.86 11.38
N PHE A 431 -7.41 -1.06 12.45
CA PHE A 431 -7.34 -1.55 13.84
C PHE A 431 -8.64 -1.31 14.62
N ASP A 432 -9.78 -1.43 13.95
CA ASP A 432 -11.10 -1.27 14.54
C ASP A 432 -11.49 -2.54 15.32
N GLY A 433 -10.95 -2.69 16.54
CA GLY A 433 -11.08 -3.91 17.35
C GLY A 433 -10.76 -3.72 18.84
N PRO A 434 -10.70 -4.82 19.63
CA PRO A 434 -10.31 -4.75 21.04
C PRO A 434 -8.95 -4.05 21.20
N ALA A 435 -8.83 -3.22 22.23
CA ALA A 435 -7.68 -2.35 22.43
C ALA A 435 -6.38 -3.18 22.42
N ILE A 436 -5.54 -2.92 21.40
CA ILE A 436 -4.15 -3.36 21.40
C ILE A 436 -3.48 -2.61 22.54
N ASP A 437 -3.08 -3.33 23.58
CA ASP A 437 -2.25 -2.74 24.63
C ASP A 437 -0.81 -2.64 24.12
N VAL A 438 -0.24 -1.47 24.33
CA VAL A 438 1.08 -1.10 23.84
C VAL A 438 1.91 -0.69 25.04
N GLN A 439 2.96 -1.46 25.27
CA GLN A 439 3.96 -1.16 26.30
C GLN A 439 5.29 -0.93 25.60
N ALA A 440 6.03 0.07 26.04
CA ALA A 440 7.37 0.35 25.52
C ALA A 440 8.37 0.44 26.67
N GLU A 441 9.53 -0.17 26.47
CA GLU A 441 10.64 -0.11 27.42
C GLU A 441 11.97 -0.13 26.64
N LYS A 442 12.78 0.93 26.80
CA LYS A 442 14.06 1.13 26.10
C LYS A 442 13.94 0.97 24.58
N GLY A 443 12.89 1.52 23.98
CA GLY A 443 12.60 1.41 22.54
C GLY A 443 12.12 0.03 22.07
N ARG A 444 11.97 -0.96 22.96
CA ARG A 444 11.31 -2.23 22.68
C ARG A 444 9.82 -2.08 22.95
N VAL A 445 8.99 -2.34 21.94
CA VAL A 445 7.54 -2.29 22.03
C VAL A 445 6.97 -3.70 22.17
N THR A 446 6.12 -3.91 23.16
CA THR A 446 5.36 -5.15 23.34
C THR A 446 3.90 -4.87 23.01
N LEU A 447 3.39 -5.60 22.01
CA LEU A 447 1.98 -5.52 21.58
C LEU A 447 1.24 -6.72 22.16
N THR A 448 0.23 -6.46 22.99
CA THR A 448 -0.67 -7.49 23.55
C THR A 448 -2.12 -7.14 23.27
N GLY A 449 -3.01 -8.12 23.38
CA GLY A 449 -4.42 -7.97 23.05
C GLY A 449 -4.86 -8.95 21.97
N THR A 450 -6.01 -8.66 21.36
CA THR A 450 -6.61 -9.52 20.34
C THR A 450 -6.77 -8.77 19.03
N VAL A 451 -6.55 -9.47 17.92
CA VAL A 451 -6.82 -8.97 16.57
C VAL A 451 -7.65 -10.01 15.82
N THR A 452 -8.40 -9.54 14.83
CA THR A 452 -9.33 -10.38 14.07
C THR A 452 -8.62 -11.24 13.04
N THR A 453 -7.58 -10.72 12.39
CA THR A 453 -6.84 -11.43 11.34
C THR A 453 -5.33 -11.50 11.60
N TRP A 454 -4.69 -12.48 10.95
CA TRP A 454 -3.23 -12.59 10.93
C TRP A 454 -2.55 -11.45 10.18
N LEU A 455 -3.23 -10.86 9.18
CA LEU A 455 -2.73 -9.67 8.49
C LEU A 455 -2.66 -8.48 9.46
N ASP A 456 -3.72 -8.25 10.24
CA ASP A 456 -3.75 -7.15 11.22
C ASP A 456 -2.66 -7.31 12.28
N ARG A 457 -2.39 -8.55 12.69
CA ARG A 457 -1.25 -8.85 13.58
C ARG A 457 0.07 -8.36 12.98
N GLN A 458 0.34 -8.66 11.72
CA GLN A 458 1.58 -8.27 11.04
C GLN A 458 1.64 -6.76 10.77
N LEU A 459 0.52 -6.16 10.35
CA LEU A 459 0.39 -4.72 10.14
C LEU A 459 0.66 -3.95 11.44
N ALA A 460 0.12 -4.41 12.58
CA ALA A 460 0.36 -3.76 13.87
C ALA A 460 1.85 -3.70 14.22
N ALA A 461 2.59 -4.78 13.96
CA ALA A 461 4.04 -4.78 14.17
C ALA A 461 4.76 -3.81 13.22
N ARG A 462 4.39 -3.79 11.93
CA ARG A 462 4.98 -2.88 10.95
C ARG A 462 4.74 -1.41 11.31
N GLU A 463 3.51 -1.05 11.65
CA GLU A 463 3.15 0.32 12.04
C GLU A 463 3.91 0.73 13.31
N ALA A 464 4.07 -0.16 14.30
CA ALA A 464 4.89 0.12 15.48
C ALA A 464 6.37 0.41 15.13
N TYR A 465 6.94 -0.33 14.17
CA TYR A 465 8.28 -0.04 13.64
C TYR A 465 8.35 1.33 12.94
N ASP A 466 7.36 1.67 12.11
CA ASP A 466 7.29 2.96 11.41
C ASP A 466 7.21 4.15 12.39
N LEU A 467 6.62 3.93 13.56
CA LEU A 467 6.53 4.89 14.66
C LEU A 467 7.82 5.07 15.47
N GLY A 468 8.83 4.23 15.24
CA GLY A 468 10.15 4.32 15.88
C GLY A 468 10.45 3.24 16.91
N ALA A 469 9.69 2.13 16.96
CA ALA A 469 10.09 0.96 17.74
C ALA A 469 11.42 0.40 17.20
N LEU A 470 12.38 0.15 18.09
CA LEU A 470 13.65 -0.52 17.73
C LEU A 470 13.42 -2.02 17.54
N GLU A 471 12.60 -2.59 18.42
CA GLU A 471 12.23 -4.00 18.44
C GLU A 471 10.76 -4.15 18.83
N VAL A 472 10.03 -5.05 18.16
CA VAL A 472 8.60 -5.29 18.44
C VAL A 472 8.38 -6.74 18.85
N ASN A 473 7.97 -6.93 20.10
CA ASN A 473 7.49 -8.19 20.64
C ASN A 473 5.97 -8.30 20.37
N ASN A 474 5.62 -8.95 19.26
CA ASN A 474 4.23 -9.10 18.85
C ASN A 474 3.57 -10.33 19.51
N HIS A 475 2.89 -10.12 20.63
CA HIS A 475 2.10 -11.12 21.37
C HIS A 475 0.59 -10.99 21.13
N LEU A 476 0.19 -10.34 20.04
CA LEU A 476 -1.23 -10.26 19.67
C LEU A 476 -1.79 -11.65 19.38
N LEU A 477 -2.93 -11.94 20.00
CA LEU A 477 -3.68 -13.17 19.78
C LEU A 477 -4.65 -12.96 18.63
N VAL A 478 -4.59 -13.83 17.61
CA VAL A 478 -5.57 -13.80 16.52
C VAL A 478 -6.82 -14.55 16.98
N GLN A 479 -7.87 -13.81 17.30
CA GLN A 479 -9.17 -14.35 17.67
C GLN A 479 -10.23 -13.76 16.73
N PRO A 480 -10.95 -14.60 15.99
CA PRO A 480 -12.09 -14.11 15.25
C PRO A 480 -13.13 -13.52 16.22
N LEU A 481 -13.75 -12.41 15.85
CA LEU A 481 -14.73 -11.75 16.70
C LEU A 481 -15.87 -12.75 17.00
N ALA A 482 -16.08 -13.09 18.27
CA ALA A 482 -17.22 -13.90 18.66
C ALA A 482 -18.51 -13.09 18.44
N PRO A 483 -19.61 -13.74 18.01
CA PRO A 483 -20.94 -13.14 18.06
C PRO A 483 -21.17 -12.52 19.43
N ARG A 484 -21.41 -11.20 19.50
CA ARG A 484 -21.96 -10.65 20.74
C ARG A 484 -23.39 -11.19 20.86
N PRO A 485 -23.78 -11.79 21.98
CA PRO A 485 -25.16 -12.24 22.14
C PRO A 485 -26.08 -11.03 21.97
N ALA A 486 -27.14 -11.20 21.17
CA ALA A 486 -28.12 -10.18 20.77
C ALA A 486 -28.94 -9.55 21.92
N ALA A 487 -28.48 -9.68 23.18
CA ALA A 487 -29.24 -9.38 24.39
C ALA A 487 -29.19 -7.92 24.86
N LEU A 488 -28.67 -6.97 24.07
CA LEU A 488 -28.57 -5.55 24.48
C LEU A 488 -29.14 -4.54 23.48
N ALA A 489 -29.85 -4.99 22.43
CA ALA A 489 -30.54 -4.10 21.48
C ALA A 489 -32.00 -3.76 21.86
N ALA A 490 -32.51 -4.23 23.01
CA ALA A 490 -33.90 -3.99 23.44
C ALA A 490 -34.07 -2.87 24.49
N ALA A 491 -33.05 -2.03 24.73
CA ALA A 491 -33.18 -0.91 25.66
C ALA A 491 -32.38 0.31 25.19
N ARG A 492 -32.90 1.01 24.18
CA ARG A 492 -32.78 2.48 24.07
C ARG A 492 -33.75 3.05 23.05
#